data_AF-A0A1L4CYD0-F1
#
_entry.id   AF-A0A1L4CYD0-F1
#
_cell.length_a   1.000
_cell.length_b   1.000
_cell.length_c   1.000
_cell.angle_alpha   90.00
_cell.angle_beta   90.00
_cell.angle_gamma   90.00
#
_symmetry.space_group_name_H-M   'P 1'
#
loop_
_entity.id
_entity.type
_entity.pdbx_description
1 polymer ?
#
loop_
_entity_poly.entity_id
_entity_poly.type
_entity_poly.pdbx_seq_one_letter_code
_entity_poly.pdbx_strand_id
1 'polypeptide(L)'
;MKNFFYKMDPFNFVPLIKTPWAGKKIAELKNKYFPNSLHLIPLSIGESWEVSTDSVFPSKISLPENEIVTLEELLKRDGKRILGHTISEKYGEHIPLLLKWLHADDLLSVQLHPKNNNPQLKENECGKPESWLVLDVEKNGYLYLGFKEGLSREQIIHYLLNDQPEKCLHRFEPQKFDYISVPPGCVHAVGNGVLVAEPQYILPKKSGKTWRISDWNRLYDENGYKSDKGKPRELHVHESLDAIDWNLPQGNNLEKLLVHKLQHDSVFLGNHYNPFAVQVFCHEGQERYHPLIKDSFTIVTVWSGKLVLTSDCDNIAMCAGESALISSDSQEVLLTLLKQGDDNPCAAFFALNEEVL
;
A
#
# COMPACT_ATOMS: atom_id res chain seq x y z
N MET A 1 28.54 9.11 11.41
CA MET A 1 27.33 9.89 11.77
C MET A 1 26.17 8.91 11.85
N LYS A 2 25.26 9.10 12.80
CA LYS A 2 24.11 8.20 13.00
C LYS A 2 23.01 8.66 12.05
N ASN A 3 22.69 7.87 11.03
CA ASN A 3 21.63 8.21 10.10
C ASN A 3 20.28 7.78 10.71
N PHE A 4 19.30 8.66 10.65
CA PHE A 4 17.92 8.42 11.05
C PHE A 4 17.00 8.25 9.85
N PHE A 5 17.35 8.83 8.71
CA PHE A 5 16.50 8.84 7.53
C PHE A 5 17.15 8.07 6.38
N TYR A 6 16.38 7.17 5.77
CA TYR A 6 16.82 6.32 4.67
C TYR A 6 15.88 6.50 3.50
N LYS A 7 16.27 7.35 2.54
CA LYS A 7 15.48 7.62 1.34
C LYS A 7 15.62 6.48 0.33
N MET A 8 14.48 6.00 -0.18
CA MET A 8 14.44 4.95 -1.17
C MET A 8 14.62 5.51 -2.59
N ASP A 9 15.20 4.72 -3.48
CA ASP A 9 15.14 4.99 -4.92
C ASP A 9 13.67 5.01 -5.39
N PRO A 10 13.24 6.05 -6.12
CA PRO A 10 11.83 6.25 -6.44
C PRO A 10 11.33 5.43 -7.64
N PHE A 11 12.17 4.59 -8.27
CA PHE A 11 11.89 3.93 -9.55
C PHE A 11 11.74 2.40 -9.43
N ASN A 12 11.13 1.90 -8.35
CA ASN A 12 10.87 0.47 -8.13
C ASN A 12 9.48 0.05 -8.64
N PHE A 13 9.34 -0.07 -9.96
CA PHE A 13 8.06 -0.33 -10.62
C PHE A 13 7.80 -1.81 -10.90
N VAL A 14 6.55 -2.24 -10.72
CA VAL A 14 6.11 -3.59 -11.08
C VAL A 14 5.72 -3.65 -12.56
N PRO A 15 6.25 -4.60 -13.35
CA PRO A 15 5.95 -4.73 -14.78
C PRO A 15 4.47 -4.99 -15.07
N LEU A 16 4.00 -4.48 -16.22
CA LEU A 16 2.61 -4.58 -16.69
C LEU A 16 2.05 -6.01 -16.69
N ILE A 17 2.87 -7.02 -17.00
CA ILE A 17 2.44 -8.43 -16.96
C ILE A 17 1.89 -8.86 -15.60
N LYS A 18 2.35 -8.24 -14.51
CA LYS A 18 1.83 -8.47 -13.14
C LYS A 18 0.71 -7.51 -12.77
N THR A 19 0.66 -6.35 -13.41
CA THR A 19 -0.27 -5.24 -13.13
C THR A 19 -1.04 -4.83 -14.40
N PRO A 20 -1.79 -5.74 -15.06
CA PRO A 20 -2.39 -5.45 -16.37
C PRO A 20 -3.50 -4.38 -16.36
N TRP A 21 -3.88 -3.93 -15.17
CA TRP A 21 -4.80 -2.82 -14.89
C TRP A 21 -4.09 -1.46 -14.76
N ALA A 22 -2.77 -1.44 -14.92
CA ALA A 22 -1.92 -0.28 -14.68
C ALA A 22 -2.43 0.98 -15.37
N GLY A 23 -2.44 2.08 -14.62
CA GLY A 23 -2.81 3.39 -15.13
C GLY A 23 -1.63 4.31 -15.39
N LYS A 24 -1.93 5.58 -15.67
CA LYS A 24 -0.92 6.61 -16.00
C LYS A 24 -0.52 7.51 -14.84
N LYS A 25 -1.30 7.56 -13.76
CA LYS A 25 -1.16 8.63 -12.75
C LYS A 25 0.17 8.59 -12.01
N ILE A 26 0.66 7.40 -11.66
CA ILE A 26 1.99 7.24 -11.04
C ILE A 26 3.07 7.73 -12.01
N ALA A 27 2.99 7.35 -13.29
CA ALA A 27 3.95 7.77 -14.31
C ALA A 27 3.93 9.29 -14.52
N GLU A 28 2.75 9.90 -14.63
CA GLU A 28 2.58 11.35 -14.77
C GLU A 28 3.18 12.12 -13.58
N LEU A 29 2.93 11.65 -12.36
CA LEU A 29 3.51 12.23 -11.15
C LEU A 29 5.04 12.10 -11.16
N LYS A 30 5.58 10.91 -11.39
CA LYS A 30 7.03 10.70 -11.41
C LYS A 30 7.68 11.50 -12.55
N ASN A 31 7.03 11.65 -13.72
CA ASN A 31 7.54 12.48 -14.81
C ASN A 31 7.60 13.97 -14.44
N LYS A 32 6.58 14.48 -13.75
CA LYS A 32 6.53 15.87 -13.27
C LYS A 32 7.66 16.19 -12.29
N TYR A 33 7.94 15.28 -11.37
CA TYR A 33 8.91 15.51 -10.29
C TYR A 33 10.34 15.04 -10.61
N PHE A 34 10.51 14.18 -11.61
CA PHE A 34 11.81 13.67 -12.09
C PHE A 34 11.99 13.89 -13.61
N PRO A 35 11.95 15.13 -14.11
CA PRO A 35 12.01 15.42 -15.55
C PRO A 35 13.33 15.04 -16.21
N ASN A 36 14.39 14.79 -15.42
CA ASN A 36 15.69 14.33 -15.92
C ASN A 36 15.79 12.78 -15.99
N SER A 37 14.78 12.06 -15.49
CA SER A 37 14.75 10.59 -15.40
C SER A 37 13.62 9.96 -16.21
N LEU A 38 13.05 10.68 -17.18
CA LEU A 38 11.91 10.21 -18.00
C LEU A 38 12.17 8.85 -18.67
N HIS A 39 13.42 8.58 -19.06
CA HIS A 39 13.83 7.32 -19.68
C HIS A 39 13.73 6.09 -18.75
N LEU A 40 13.59 6.30 -17.43
CA LEU A 40 13.41 5.26 -16.42
C LEU A 40 11.93 5.03 -16.07
N ILE A 41 11.03 5.90 -16.53
CA ILE A 41 9.62 5.91 -16.09
C ILE A 41 8.75 5.29 -17.19
N PRO A 42 8.14 4.11 -16.96
CA PRO A 42 7.20 3.52 -17.90
C PRO A 42 5.99 4.43 -18.15
N LEU A 43 5.37 4.29 -19.32
CA LEU A 43 4.15 5.05 -19.67
C LEU A 43 2.93 4.68 -18.82
N SER A 44 2.89 3.45 -18.32
CA SER A 44 1.80 2.91 -17.51
C SER A 44 2.41 2.11 -16.36
N ILE A 45 1.98 2.43 -15.14
CA ILE A 45 2.51 1.88 -13.90
C ILE A 45 1.31 1.57 -13.00
N GLY A 46 1.13 0.29 -12.68
CA GLY A 46 0.07 -0.14 -11.77
C GLY A 46 0.53 -0.09 -10.32
N GLU A 47 1.73 -0.60 -10.04
CA GLU A 47 2.31 -0.59 -8.70
C GLU A 47 3.72 0.01 -8.74
N SER A 48 3.99 0.88 -7.77
CA SER A 48 5.33 1.34 -7.38
C SER A 48 5.58 0.89 -5.95
N TRP A 49 6.63 0.09 -5.73
CA TRP A 49 6.94 -0.49 -4.43
C TRP A 49 7.89 0.45 -3.68
N GLU A 50 7.27 1.34 -2.91
CA GLU A 50 7.91 2.50 -2.29
C GLU A 50 8.84 2.11 -1.12
N VAL A 51 8.45 1.11 -0.31
CA VAL A 51 9.32 0.51 0.72
C VAL A 51 9.11 -1.00 0.72
N SER A 52 10.15 -1.74 0.35
CA SER A 52 10.09 -3.18 0.11
C SER A 52 11.42 -3.88 0.45
N THR A 53 11.31 -5.02 1.13
CA THR A 53 12.39 -6.03 1.27
C THR A 53 12.09 -7.30 0.47
N ASP A 54 11.21 -7.23 -0.52
CA ASP A 54 10.94 -8.35 -1.42
C ASP A 54 12.16 -8.65 -2.31
N SER A 55 12.39 -9.93 -2.59
CA SER A 55 13.57 -10.37 -3.34
C SER A 55 13.50 -10.04 -4.83
N VAL A 56 12.30 -9.84 -5.38
CA VAL A 56 12.07 -9.50 -6.79
C VAL A 56 12.02 -7.99 -6.97
N PHE A 57 11.37 -7.26 -6.06
CA PHE A 57 11.23 -5.81 -6.10
C PHE A 57 11.81 -5.11 -4.84
N PRO A 58 13.11 -5.26 -4.53
CA PRO A 58 13.70 -4.66 -3.35
C PRO A 58 13.85 -3.14 -3.53
N SER A 59 13.50 -2.38 -2.49
CA SER A 59 13.87 -0.96 -2.43
C SER A 59 15.39 -0.83 -2.29
N LYS A 60 15.95 0.17 -2.96
CA LYS A 60 17.38 0.49 -2.91
C LYS A 60 17.61 1.83 -2.24
N ILE A 61 18.73 1.98 -1.56
CA ILE A 61 19.09 3.16 -0.78
C ILE A 61 20.51 3.55 -1.18
N SER A 62 20.73 4.84 -1.43
CA SER A 62 22.06 5.39 -1.59
C SER A 62 22.60 5.82 -0.22
N LEU A 63 23.65 5.16 0.23
CA LEU A 63 24.39 5.47 1.44
C LEU A 63 25.54 6.46 1.14
N PRO A 64 26.21 7.00 2.16
CA PRO A 64 27.42 7.81 1.97
C PRO A 64 28.45 7.11 1.09
N GLU A 65 29.32 7.89 0.45
CA GLU A 65 30.35 7.38 -0.48
C GLU A 65 29.79 6.72 -1.76
N ASN A 66 28.51 6.98 -2.08
CA ASN A 66 27.79 6.46 -3.25
C ASN A 66 27.61 4.93 -3.25
N GLU A 67 27.66 4.29 -2.07
CA GLU A 67 27.28 2.89 -1.95
C GLU A 67 25.76 2.75 -2.18
N ILE A 68 25.34 1.82 -3.04
CA ILE A 68 23.92 1.47 -3.24
C ILE A 68 23.69 0.09 -2.65
N VAL A 69 22.76 0.02 -1.69
CA VAL A 69 22.37 -1.24 -1.03
C VAL A 69 20.87 -1.43 -1.15
N THR A 70 20.41 -2.68 -1.07
CA THR A 70 19.00 -2.97 -0.85
C THR A 70 18.60 -2.66 0.60
N LEU A 71 17.31 -2.42 0.83
CA LEU A 71 16.78 -2.24 2.18
C LEU A 71 17.05 -3.48 3.06
N GLU A 72 16.97 -4.69 2.50
CA GLU A 72 17.30 -5.91 3.24
C GLU A 72 18.77 -5.93 3.69
N GLU A 73 19.71 -5.55 2.81
CA GLU A 73 21.14 -5.46 3.17
C GLU A 73 21.40 -4.39 4.24
N LEU A 74 20.70 -3.26 4.18
CA LEU A 74 20.79 -2.23 5.22
C LEU A 74 20.30 -2.78 6.57
N LEU A 75 19.16 -3.48 6.58
CA LEU A 75 18.58 -4.05 7.80
C LEU A 75 19.45 -5.18 8.38
N LYS A 76 20.18 -5.92 7.55
CA LYS A 76 21.20 -6.90 8.01
C LYS A 76 22.37 -6.23 8.75
N ARG A 77 22.67 -4.97 8.44
CA ARG A 77 23.77 -4.23 9.10
C ARG A 77 23.34 -3.66 10.45
N ASP A 78 22.10 -3.18 10.55
CA ASP A 78 21.67 -2.34 11.68
C ASP A 78 20.16 -2.42 12.00
N GLY A 79 19.54 -3.57 11.72
CA GLY A 79 18.09 -3.76 11.76
C GLY A 79 17.47 -3.51 13.13
N LYS A 80 18.13 -3.93 14.21
CA LYS A 80 17.64 -3.70 15.59
C LYS A 80 17.43 -2.22 15.88
N ARG A 81 18.34 -1.38 15.42
CA ARG A 81 18.30 0.06 15.63
C ARG A 81 17.31 0.73 14.66
N ILE A 82 17.30 0.30 13.41
CA ILE A 82 16.44 0.88 12.39
C ILE A 82 14.97 0.55 12.69
N LEU A 83 14.65 -0.71 12.95
CA LEU A 83 13.30 -1.22 13.13
C LEU A 83 12.75 -1.03 14.55
N GLY A 84 13.62 -0.92 15.55
CA GLY A 84 13.25 -0.96 16.96
C GLY A 84 13.35 -2.36 17.54
N HIS A 85 13.39 -2.44 18.87
CA HIS A 85 13.61 -3.69 19.58
C HIS A 85 12.47 -4.69 19.34
N THR A 86 11.23 -4.22 19.50
CA THR A 86 10.03 -5.05 19.40
C THR A 86 9.89 -5.72 18.03
N ILE A 87 9.97 -4.92 16.96
CA ILE A 87 9.89 -5.42 15.58
C ILE A 87 11.08 -6.35 15.28
N SER A 88 12.30 -5.95 15.67
CA SER A 88 13.49 -6.74 15.35
C SER A 88 13.54 -8.08 16.09
N GLU A 89 13.05 -8.16 17.33
CA GLU A 89 12.97 -9.43 18.04
C GLU A 89 12.01 -10.42 17.38
N LYS A 90 10.88 -9.93 16.87
CA LYS A 90 9.84 -10.79 16.29
C LYS A 90 10.12 -11.17 14.83
N TYR A 91 10.64 -10.22 14.05
CA TYR A 91 10.79 -10.36 12.60
C TYR A 91 12.25 -10.44 12.14
N GLY A 92 13.21 -10.28 13.05
CA GLY A 92 14.63 -10.26 12.75
C GLY A 92 15.04 -9.00 12.01
N GLU A 93 15.80 -9.17 10.92
CA GLU A 93 16.32 -8.11 10.06
C GLU A 93 15.37 -7.83 8.87
N HIS A 94 14.07 -8.04 9.07
CA HIS A 94 13.05 -7.89 8.04
C HIS A 94 11.96 -6.92 8.49
N ILE A 95 11.55 -6.06 7.55
CA ILE A 95 10.42 -5.16 7.75
C ILE A 95 9.11 -5.93 7.44
N PRO A 96 8.17 -6.03 8.39
CA PRO A 96 6.89 -6.71 8.17
C PRO A 96 5.85 -5.83 7.45
N LEU A 97 6.27 -4.67 6.93
CA LEU A 97 5.42 -3.65 6.33
C LEU A 97 5.94 -3.32 4.92
N LEU A 98 5.14 -3.67 3.92
CA LEU A 98 5.36 -3.29 2.52
C LEU A 98 4.49 -2.07 2.21
N LEU A 99 5.09 -0.97 1.76
CA LEU A 99 4.34 0.17 1.27
C LEU A 99 4.40 0.22 -0.26
N LYS A 100 3.22 0.34 -0.88
CA LYS A 100 3.10 0.55 -2.32
C LYS A 100 2.34 1.82 -2.63
N TRP A 101 2.58 2.38 -3.79
CA TRP A 101 1.57 3.16 -4.50
C TRP A 101 0.91 2.29 -5.55
N LEU A 102 -0.41 2.43 -5.66
CA LEU A 102 -1.23 1.68 -6.58
C LEU A 102 -2.18 2.62 -7.32
N HIS A 103 -2.18 2.55 -8.65
CA HIS A 103 -3.14 3.28 -9.49
C HIS A 103 -3.63 2.45 -10.66
N ALA A 104 -4.95 2.42 -10.82
CA ALA A 104 -5.60 1.59 -11.79
C ALA A 104 -6.43 2.42 -12.78
N ASP A 105 -6.13 2.31 -14.08
CA ASP A 105 -6.98 2.85 -15.16
C ASP A 105 -8.06 1.83 -15.60
N ASP A 106 -7.98 0.62 -15.07
CA ASP A 106 -8.92 -0.45 -15.27
C ASP A 106 -9.11 -1.23 -13.96
N LEU A 107 -10.14 -2.05 -13.86
CA LEU A 107 -10.44 -2.71 -12.60
C LEU A 107 -9.32 -3.68 -12.18
N LEU A 108 -8.95 -3.67 -10.91
CA LEU A 108 -8.27 -4.82 -10.33
C LEU A 108 -9.22 -6.01 -10.34
N SER A 109 -8.64 -7.20 -10.21
CA SER A 109 -9.44 -8.39 -9.96
C SER A 109 -10.21 -8.29 -8.65
N VAL A 110 -11.37 -8.94 -8.61
CA VAL A 110 -12.07 -9.20 -7.35
C VAL A 110 -11.27 -10.23 -6.58
N GLN A 111 -10.88 -9.88 -5.36
CA GLN A 111 -9.93 -10.67 -4.60
C GLN A 111 -10.21 -10.61 -3.10
N LEU A 112 -9.55 -11.51 -2.36
CA LEU A 112 -9.42 -11.42 -0.91
C LEU A 112 -8.06 -11.94 -0.46
N HIS A 113 -7.73 -11.61 0.79
CA HIS A 113 -6.53 -12.08 1.47
C HIS A 113 -6.92 -12.98 2.64
N PRO A 114 -6.38 -14.21 2.73
CA PRO A 114 -6.66 -15.10 3.85
C PRO A 114 -5.99 -14.62 5.14
N LYS A 115 -6.43 -15.16 6.28
CA LYS A 115 -5.74 -15.04 7.56
C LYS A 115 -4.44 -15.86 7.56
N ASN A 116 -3.45 -15.46 8.35
CA ASN A 116 -2.16 -16.15 8.47
C ASN A 116 -2.27 -17.63 8.85
N ASN A 117 -3.31 -18.02 9.59
CA ASN A 117 -3.54 -19.39 10.04
C ASN A 117 -4.49 -20.19 9.12
N ASN A 118 -4.81 -19.67 7.92
CA ASN A 118 -5.67 -20.40 6.99
C ASN A 118 -4.98 -21.70 6.52
N PRO A 119 -5.65 -22.87 6.62
CA PRO A 119 -5.03 -24.17 6.33
C PRO A 119 -4.70 -24.40 4.85
N GLN A 120 -5.24 -23.58 3.94
CA GLN A 120 -4.99 -23.68 2.51
C GLN A 120 -3.74 -22.89 2.06
N LEU A 121 -3.11 -22.13 2.97
CA LEU A 121 -1.85 -21.47 2.71
C LEU A 121 -0.71 -22.49 2.60
N LYS A 122 0.13 -22.31 1.57
CA LYS A 122 1.39 -23.05 1.47
C LYS A 122 2.39 -22.57 2.53
N GLU A 123 3.40 -23.38 2.80
CA GLU A 123 4.43 -23.08 3.82
C GLU A 123 5.10 -21.71 3.60
N ASN A 124 5.36 -21.35 2.34
CA ASN A 124 5.96 -20.09 1.92
C ASN A 124 4.94 -18.94 1.71
N GLU A 125 3.67 -19.13 2.04
CA GLU A 125 2.62 -18.12 1.93
C GLU A 125 2.19 -17.62 3.32
N CYS A 126 1.67 -16.40 3.35
CA CYS A 126 1.06 -15.78 4.53
C CYS A 126 -0.22 -15.06 4.15
N GLY A 127 -1.01 -14.71 5.16
CA GLY A 127 -2.07 -13.72 5.00
C GLY A 127 -1.50 -12.36 4.65
N LYS A 128 -2.36 -11.47 4.16
CA LYS A 128 -1.95 -10.15 3.68
C LYS A 128 -3.04 -9.12 4.00
N PRO A 129 -3.28 -8.78 5.29
CA PRO A 129 -4.11 -7.63 5.57
C PRO A 129 -3.45 -6.39 4.99
N GLU A 130 -4.27 -5.49 4.46
CA GLU A 130 -3.82 -4.26 3.82
C GLU A 130 -4.75 -3.11 4.18
N SER A 131 -4.37 -1.90 3.79
CA SER A 131 -5.22 -0.73 3.88
C SER A 131 -4.89 0.24 2.77
N TRP A 132 -5.80 1.15 2.46
CA TRP A 132 -5.62 2.12 1.38
C TRP A 132 -5.81 3.54 1.90
N LEU A 133 -4.74 4.34 1.85
CA LEU A 133 -4.86 5.79 1.96
C LEU A 133 -5.07 6.36 0.57
N VAL A 134 -6.24 6.96 0.34
CA VAL A 134 -6.59 7.54 -0.96
C VAL A 134 -5.85 8.85 -1.16
N LEU A 135 -4.89 8.86 -2.10
CA LEU A 135 -4.02 9.99 -2.40
C LEU A 135 -4.65 10.94 -3.43
N ASP A 136 -5.32 10.36 -4.42
CA ASP A 136 -6.06 11.08 -5.45
C ASP A 136 -7.18 10.20 -6.03
N VAL A 137 -8.24 10.85 -6.53
CA VAL A 137 -9.39 10.17 -7.14
C VAL A 137 -9.81 10.96 -8.39
N GLU A 138 -9.85 10.27 -9.52
CA GLU A 138 -10.35 10.81 -10.78
C GLU A 138 -11.88 10.86 -10.78
N LYS A 139 -12.44 11.56 -11.77
CA LYS A 139 -13.89 11.67 -11.90
C LYS A 139 -14.52 10.28 -12.06
N ASN A 140 -15.50 9.98 -11.21
CA ASN A 140 -16.19 8.69 -11.12
C ASN A 140 -15.30 7.53 -10.64
N GLY A 141 -14.13 7.81 -10.05
CA GLY A 141 -13.28 6.79 -9.45
C GLY A 141 -14.02 6.05 -8.33
N TYR A 142 -13.80 4.74 -8.21
CA TYR A 142 -14.56 3.91 -7.28
C TYR A 142 -13.77 2.72 -6.76
N LEU A 143 -14.26 2.14 -5.67
CA LEU A 143 -13.76 0.92 -5.07
C LEU A 143 -14.90 -0.07 -4.88
N TYR A 144 -14.56 -1.36 -4.87
CA TYR A 144 -15.42 -2.41 -4.33
C TYR A 144 -14.91 -2.83 -2.96
N LEU A 145 -15.79 -2.82 -1.96
CA LEU A 145 -15.49 -3.26 -0.60
C LEU A 145 -16.68 -4.02 -0.02
N GLY A 146 -16.51 -5.31 0.18
CA GLY A 146 -17.54 -6.24 0.64
C GLY A 146 -18.73 -6.37 -0.32
N PHE A 147 -19.86 -6.78 0.24
CA PHE A 147 -21.07 -7.12 -0.51
C PHE A 147 -22.19 -6.11 -0.32
N LYS A 148 -23.08 -6.00 -1.32
CA LYS A 148 -24.29 -5.17 -1.26
C LYS A 148 -25.20 -5.63 -0.14
N GLU A 149 -25.93 -4.68 0.43
CA GLU A 149 -26.95 -4.95 1.45
C GLU A 149 -28.08 -5.82 0.90
N GLY A 150 -28.65 -6.65 1.77
CA GLY A 150 -29.86 -7.44 1.49
C GLY A 150 -29.61 -8.71 0.68
N LEU A 151 -28.35 -9.07 0.41
CA LEU A 151 -28.01 -10.33 -0.25
C LEU A 151 -27.74 -11.41 0.79
N SER A 152 -28.38 -12.57 0.61
CA SER A 152 -28.05 -13.78 1.36
C SER A 152 -26.68 -14.32 0.96
N ARG A 153 -26.08 -15.11 1.85
CA ARG A 153 -24.82 -15.82 1.59
C ARG A 153 -24.92 -16.70 0.34
N GLU A 154 -26.04 -17.39 0.17
CA GLU A 154 -26.30 -18.29 -0.96
C GLU A 154 -26.36 -17.52 -2.28
N GLN A 155 -27.00 -16.36 -2.32
CA GLN A 155 -27.01 -15.48 -3.49
C GLN A 155 -25.61 -14.98 -3.85
N ILE A 156 -24.83 -14.55 -2.84
CA ILE A 156 -23.45 -14.08 -3.04
C ILE A 156 -22.59 -15.21 -3.62
N ILE A 157 -22.60 -16.39 -2.99
CA ILE A 157 -21.88 -17.57 -3.47
C ILE A 157 -22.28 -17.91 -4.90
N HIS A 158 -23.58 -17.91 -5.21
CA HIS A 158 -24.08 -18.16 -6.55
C HIS A 158 -23.50 -17.17 -7.57
N TYR A 159 -23.52 -15.87 -7.28
CA TYR A 159 -22.97 -14.86 -8.20
C TYR A 159 -21.45 -15.02 -8.40
N LEU A 160 -20.69 -15.30 -7.33
CA LEU A 160 -19.24 -15.49 -7.43
C LEU A 160 -18.87 -16.76 -8.20
N LEU A 161 -19.57 -17.87 -7.99
CA LEU A 161 -19.34 -19.13 -8.73
C LEU A 161 -19.67 -19.02 -10.22
N ASN A 162 -20.56 -18.10 -10.60
CA ASN A 162 -20.97 -17.87 -11.99
C ASN A 162 -20.25 -16.68 -12.64
N ASP A 163 -19.17 -16.18 -12.01
CA ASP A 163 -18.39 -15.02 -12.44
C ASP A 163 -19.25 -13.77 -12.75
N GLN A 164 -20.18 -13.45 -11.83
CA GLN A 164 -21.04 -12.26 -11.87
C GLN A 164 -20.82 -11.34 -10.65
N PRO A 165 -19.58 -10.98 -10.31
CA PRO A 165 -19.27 -10.25 -9.09
C PRO A 165 -19.96 -8.89 -9.00
N GLU A 166 -20.21 -8.21 -10.12
CA GLU A 166 -20.91 -6.92 -10.19
C GLU A 166 -22.32 -6.96 -9.60
N LYS A 167 -22.94 -8.15 -9.56
CA LYS A 167 -24.27 -8.35 -8.96
C LYS A 167 -24.22 -8.29 -7.43
N CYS A 168 -23.13 -8.74 -6.82
CA CYS A 168 -23.01 -8.85 -5.36
C CYS A 168 -22.10 -7.85 -4.68
N LEU A 169 -21.13 -7.24 -5.36
CA LEU A 169 -20.16 -6.35 -4.74
C LEU A 169 -20.72 -4.96 -4.41
N HIS A 170 -20.38 -4.45 -3.23
CA HIS A 170 -20.72 -3.08 -2.86
C HIS A 170 -19.68 -2.11 -3.44
N ARG A 171 -20.15 -1.21 -4.31
CA ARG A 171 -19.36 -0.14 -4.94
C ARG A 171 -19.59 1.16 -4.18
N PHE A 172 -18.51 1.87 -3.86
CA PHE A 172 -18.59 3.24 -3.35
C PHE A 172 -17.52 4.12 -3.99
N GLU A 173 -17.71 5.44 -3.92
CA GLU A 173 -16.80 6.45 -4.47
C GLU A 173 -15.98 7.04 -3.32
N PRO A 174 -14.67 6.71 -3.22
CA PRO A 174 -13.85 7.22 -2.14
C PRO A 174 -13.54 8.71 -2.32
N GLN A 175 -13.21 9.37 -1.21
CA GLN A 175 -12.68 10.72 -1.19
C GLN A 175 -11.18 10.71 -0.91
N LYS A 176 -10.49 11.75 -1.36
CA LYS A 176 -9.09 11.98 -0.97
C LYS A 176 -8.99 12.03 0.56
N PHE A 177 -7.97 11.36 1.09
CA PHE A 177 -7.72 11.13 2.52
C PHE A 177 -8.64 10.14 3.23
N ASP A 178 -9.56 9.47 2.52
CA ASP A 178 -10.17 8.26 3.08
C ASP A 178 -9.07 7.23 3.34
N TYR A 179 -9.09 6.65 4.54
CA TYR A 179 -8.22 5.57 4.96
C TYR A 179 -9.04 4.31 5.18
N ILE A 180 -8.88 3.36 4.28
CA ILE A 180 -9.79 2.22 4.10
C ILE A 180 -9.09 0.96 4.59
N SER A 181 -9.68 0.31 5.58
CA SER A 181 -9.18 -0.94 6.15
C SER A 181 -9.62 -2.12 5.30
N VAL A 182 -8.71 -3.04 4.98
CA VAL A 182 -9.00 -4.26 4.22
C VAL A 182 -8.56 -5.47 5.04
N PRO A 183 -9.37 -5.89 6.02
CA PRO A 183 -9.02 -7.00 6.89
C PRO A 183 -9.08 -8.34 6.12
N PRO A 184 -8.44 -9.40 6.63
CA PRO A 184 -8.47 -10.71 6.00
C PRO A 184 -9.91 -11.22 5.86
N GLY A 185 -10.23 -11.81 4.71
CA GLY A 185 -11.58 -12.29 4.39
C GLY A 185 -12.55 -11.23 3.86
N CYS A 186 -12.15 -9.95 3.82
CA CYS A 186 -12.91 -8.91 3.13
C CYS A 186 -12.70 -9.01 1.61
N VAL A 187 -13.78 -9.25 0.85
CA VAL A 187 -13.73 -9.25 -0.62
C VAL A 187 -13.69 -7.82 -1.13
N HIS A 188 -12.76 -7.53 -2.02
CA HIS A 188 -12.52 -6.16 -2.47
C HIS A 188 -11.91 -6.11 -3.87
N ALA A 189 -11.93 -4.92 -4.48
CA ALA A 189 -11.18 -4.60 -5.68
C ALA A 189 -11.01 -3.07 -5.81
N VAL A 190 -9.82 -2.63 -6.19
CA VAL A 190 -9.61 -1.24 -6.59
C VAL A 190 -10.18 -1.04 -8.00
N GLY A 191 -11.11 -0.09 -8.14
CA GLY A 191 -11.69 0.26 -9.42
C GLY A 191 -10.83 1.28 -10.18
N ASN A 192 -11.34 1.70 -11.33
CA ASN A 192 -10.68 2.69 -12.18
C ASN A 192 -10.56 4.05 -11.45
N GLY A 193 -9.47 4.77 -11.69
CA GLY A 193 -9.32 6.19 -11.38
C GLY A 193 -8.99 6.46 -9.91
N VAL A 194 -8.43 5.49 -9.20
CA VAL A 194 -8.09 5.64 -7.77
C VAL A 194 -6.59 5.43 -7.58
N LEU A 195 -5.91 6.42 -7.00
CA LEU A 195 -4.51 6.34 -6.58
C LEU A 195 -4.46 6.19 -5.06
N VAL A 196 -3.85 5.11 -4.57
CA VAL A 196 -3.72 4.83 -3.13
C VAL A 196 -2.28 4.59 -2.74
N ALA A 197 -1.94 4.95 -1.49
CA ALA A 197 -0.84 4.35 -0.77
C ALA A 197 -1.37 3.13 -0.01
N GLU A 198 -0.74 1.98 -0.22
CA GLU A 198 -1.18 0.69 0.29
C GLU A 198 -0.12 0.08 1.21
N PRO A 199 -0.20 0.29 2.54
CA PRO A 199 0.51 -0.54 3.50
C PRO A 199 -0.06 -1.97 3.51
N GLN A 200 0.81 -2.95 3.42
CA GLN A 200 0.50 -4.38 3.53
C GLN A 200 1.36 -5.01 4.63
N TYR A 201 0.77 -5.91 5.41
CA TYR A 201 1.52 -6.73 6.35
C TYR A 201 1.94 -8.02 5.66
N ILE A 202 3.24 -8.28 5.62
CA ILE A 202 3.83 -9.46 4.99
C ILE A 202 4.78 -10.10 6.00
N LEU A 203 4.61 -11.41 6.24
CA LEU A 203 5.55 -12.13 7.08
C LEU A 203 6.92 -12.23 6.38
N PRO A 204 8.03 -12.06 7.12
CA PRO A 204 9.38 -12.21 6.57
C PRO A 204 9.56 -13.51 5.79
N LYS A 205 10.18 -13.40 4.61
CA LYS A 205 10.47 -14.54 3.71
C LYS A 205 9.24 -15.32 3.22
N LYS A 206 8.04 -14.74 3.35
CA LYS A 206 6.79 -15.30 2.83
C LYS A 206 6.19 -14.40 1.77
N SER A 207 5.33 -14.98 0.93
CA SER A 207 4.51 -14.24 -0.03
C SER A 207 3.12 -13.98 0.55
N GLY A 208 2.68 -12.71 0.52
CA GLY A 208 1.31 -12.35 0.90
C GLY A 208 0.30 -12.88 -0.11
N LYS A 209 -0.59 -13.77 0.32
CA LYS A 209 -1.47 -14.48 -0.60
C LYS A 209 -2.62 -13.60 -1.06
N THR A 210 -2.80 -13.56 -2.38
CA THR A 210 -3.99 -12.98 -3.02
C THR A 210 -4.76 -14.11 -3.69
N TRP A 211 -6.00 -14.34 -3.24
CA TRP A 211 -6.92 -15.23 -3.91
C TRP A 211 -7.88 -14.43 -4.75
N ARG A 212 -7.80 -14.67 -6.06
CA ARG A 212 -8.61 -14.00 -7.06
C ARG A 212 -9.91 -14.76 -7.25
N ILE A 213 -11.04 -14.09 -7.06
CA ILE A 213 -12.37 -14.66 -7.29
C ILE A 213 -12.79 -14.46 -8.74
N SER A 214 -12.57 -13.25 -9.27
CA SER A 214 -12.91 -12.89 -10.64
C SER A 214 -11.83 -12.00 -11.24
N ASP A 215 -11.60 -12.16 -12.55
CA ASP A 215 -10.85 -11.19 -13.35
C ASP A 215 -11.66 -10.57 -14.48
N TRP A 216 -12.99 -10.55 -14.32
CA TRP A 216 -13.91 -9.96 -15.29
C TRP A 216 -13.84 -10.63 -16.68
N ASN A 217 -13.61 -11.95 -16.70
CA ASN A 217 -13.36 -12.74 -17.92
C ASN A 217 -12.28 -12.15 -18.87
N ARG A 218 -11.34 -11.35 -18.35
CA ARG A 218 -10.28 -10.75 -19.16
C ARG A 218 -9.22 -11.78 -19.54
N LEU A 219 -8.75 -11.65 -20.77
CA LEU A 219 -7.66 -12.44 -21.34
C LEU A 219 -6.48 -11.53 -21.65
N TYR A 220 -5.26 -11.99 -21.40
CA TYR A 220 -4.05 -11.19 -21.60
C TYR A 220 -3.03 -11.93 -22.47
N ASP A 221 -2.32 -11.17 -23.30
CA ASP A 221 -1.15 -11.67 -24.01
C ASP A 221 0.05 -11.85 -23.06
N GLU A 222 1.17 -12.32 -23.61
CA GLU A 222 2.41 -12.56 -22.86
C GLU A 222 3.06 -11.31 -22.27
N ASN A 223 2.63 -10.11 -22.68
CA ASN A 223 3.14 -8.82 -22.19
C ASN A 223 2.19 -8.19 -21.15
N GLY A 224 1.03 -8.81 -20.88
CA GLY A 224 0.03 -8.30 -19.94
C GLY A 224 -1.03 -7.40 -20.56
N TYR A 225 -1.05 -7.23 -21.88
CA TYR A 225 -2.11 -6.45 -22.54
C TYR A 225 -3.34 -7.32 -22.78
N LYS A 226 -4.53 -6.73 -22.68
CA LYS A 226 -5.77 -7.44 -23.00
C LYS A 226 -5.76 -7.91 -24.46
N SER A 227 -6.15 -9.15 -24.70
CA SER A 227 -6.16 -9.76 -26.03
C SER A 227 -7.17 -10.90 -26.12
N ASP A 228 -7.97 -10.93 -27.19
CA ASP A 228 -8.95 -12.00 -27.44
C ASP A 228 -8.30 -13.38 -27.63
N LYS A 229 -7.00 -13.41 -27.94
CA LYS A 229 -6.20 -14.64 -28.06
C LYS A 229 -5.33 -14.90 -26.83
N GLY A 230 -5.51 -14.08 -25.79
CA GLY A 230 -4.76 -14.16 -24.55
C GLY A 230 -5.19 -15.33 -23.66
N LYS A 231 -4.61 -15.38 -22.47
CA LYS A 231 -4.94 -16.35 -21.42
C LYS A 231 -5.56 -15.64 -20.21
N PRO A 232 -6.49 -16.28 -19.49
CA PRO A 232 -6.99 -15.74 -18.25
C PRO A 232 -5.90 -15.79 -17.17
N ARG A 233 -6.01 -14.92 -16.16
CA ARG A 233 -5.24 -15.07 -14.92
C ARG A 233 -5.86 -16.16 -14.05
N GLU A 234 -5.02 -16.79 -13.21
CA GLU A 234 -5.46 -17.81 -12.26
C GLU A 234 -6.50 -17.26 -11.28
N LEU A 235 -7.56 -18.06 -11.08
CA LEU A 235 -8.63 -17.84 -10.11
C LEU A 235 -8.55 -18.89 -8.99
N HIS A 236 -9.03 -18.53 -7.82
CA HIS A 236 -8.97 -19.29 -6.56
C HIS A 236 -10.34 -19.22 -5.88
N VAL A 237 -11.40 -19.54 -6.64
CA VAL A 237 -12.79 -19.25 -6.22
C VAL A 237 -13.17 -20.04 -4.98
N HIS A 238 -12.85 -21.33 -4.92
CA HIS A 238 -13.23 -22.18 -3.79
C HIS A 238 -12.48 -21.79 -2.51
N GLU A 239 -11.16 -21.61 -2.60
CA GLU A 239 -10.33 -21.15 -1.49
C GLU A 239 -10.83 -19.80 -0.97
N SER A 240 -11.24 -18.94 -1.89
CA SER A 240 -11.81 -17.64 -1.56
C SER A 240 -13.11 -17.76 -0.77
N LEU A 241 -14.07 -18.57 -1.25
CA LEU A 241 -15.39 -18.71 -0.61
C LEU A 241 -15.28 -19.21 0.84
N ASP A 242 -14.32 -20.09 1.11
CA ASP A 242 -14.06 -20.62 2.45
C ASP A 242 -13.42 -19.58 3.39
N ALA A 243 -12.72 -18.58 2.85
CA ALA A 243 -12.03 -17.57 3.62
C ALA A 243 -12.76 -16.23 3.74
N ILE A 244 -13.92 -16.07 3.11
CA ILE A 244 -14.78 -14.89 3.33
C ILE A 244 -15.14 -14.80 4.81
N ASP A 245 -14.94 -13.61 5.39
CA ASP A 245 -15.45 -13.32 6.73
C ASP A 245 -16.92 -12.89 6.66
N TRP A 246 -17.82 -13.85 6.82
CA TRP A 246 -19.26 -13.64 6.78
C TRP A 246 -19.82 -12.84 7.96
N ASN A 247 -19.00 -12.51 8.97
CA ASN A 247 -19.43 -11.65 10.08
C ASN A 247 -19.25 -10.16 9.77
N LEU A 248 -18.51 -9.82 8.72
CA LEU A 248 -18.42 -8.44 8.25
C LEU A 248 -19.81 -7.97 7.79
N PRO A 249 -20.24 -6.75 8.16
CA PRO A 249 -21.49 -6.20 7.67
C PRO A 249 -21.46 -5.99 6.16
N GLN A 250 -22.63 -5.75 5.57
CA GLN A 250 -22.78 -5.43 4.15
C GLN A 250 -23.01 -3.92 3.95
N GLY A 251 -22.68 -3.45 2.74
CA GLY A 251 -22.93 -2.09 2.27
C GLY A 251 -22.44 -0.97 3.17
N ASN A 252 -23.32 0.00 3.44
CA ASN A 252 -22.94 1.24 4.12
C ASN A 252 -22.49 1.01 5.56
N ASN A 253 -22.95 -0.07 6.20
CA ASN A 253 -22.49 -0.44 7.53
C ASN A 253 -21.04 -0.94 7.52
N LEU A 254 -20.60 -1.56 6.43
CA LEU A 254 -19.19 -1.92 6.23
C LEU A 254 -18.34 -0.68 5.96
N GLU A 255 -18.83 0.23 5.10
CA GLU A 255 -18.15 1.50 4.83
C GLU A 255 -17.90 2.28 6.14
N LYS A 256 -18.93 2.45 6.98
CA LYS A 256 -18.80 3.11 8.29
C LYS A 256 -17.81 2.43 9.24
N LEU A 257 -17.63 1.12 9.08
CA LEU A 257 -16.77 0.32 9.95
C LEU A 257 -15.30 0.39 9.53
N LEU A 258 -15.04 0.40 8.22
CA LEU A 258 -13.70 0.23 7.66
C LEU A 258 -13.10 1.50 7.07
N VAL A 259 -13.90 2.54 6.78
CA VAL A 259 -13.45 3.80 6.19
C VAL A 259 -13.31 4.87 7.26
N HIS A 260 -12.07 5.35 7.43
CA HIS A 260 -11.73 6.45 8.31
C HIS A 260 -11.44 7.71 7.49
N LYS A 261 -12.14 8.80 7.78
CA LYS A 261 -11.93 10.08 7.07
C LYS A 261 -10.82 10.87 7.74
N LEU A 262 -9.65 10.91 7.12
CA LEU A 262 -8.50 11.67 7.62
C LEU A 262 -8.49 13.09 7.04
N GLN A 263 -7.79 13.98 7.73
CA GLN A 263 -7.45 15.33 7.30
C GLN A 263 -6.02 15.63 7.74
N HIS A 264 -5.56 16.86 7.48
CA HIS A 264 -4.28 17.33 8.00
C HIS A 264 -4.18 17.07 9.52
N ASP A 265 -3.02 16.55 9.94
CA ASP A 265 -2.65 16.16 11.30
C ASP A 265 -3.57 15.10 11.95
N SER A 266 -4.40 14.42 11.16
CA SER A 266 -5.21 13.32 11.69
C SER A 266 -4.35 12.11 11.98
N VAL A 267 -4.50 11.56 13.18
CA VAL A 267 -3.84 10.32 13.60
C VAL A 267 -4.87 9.19 13.66
N PHE A 268 -4.55 8.07 13.03
CA PHE A 268 -5.20 6.79 13.25
C PHE A 268 -4.14 5.82 13.76
N LEU A 269 -4.31 5.29 14.97
CA LEU A 269 -3.32 4.41 15.60
C LEU A 269 -3.47 2.94 15.22
N GLY A 270 -4.49 2.59 14.44
CA GLY A 270 -4.88 1.21 14.19
C GLY A 270 -6.07 0.77 15.05
N ASN A 271 -6.68 -0.35 14.65
CA ASN A 271 -7.72 -1.06 15.37
C ASN A 271 -7.70 -2.54 14.96
N HIS A 272 -8.65 -3.34 15.44
CA HIS A 272 -8.67 -4.77 15.17
C HIS A 272 -8.85 -5.18 13.69
N TYR A 273 -9.24 -4.26 12.80
CA TYR A 273 -9.32 -4.50 11.36
C TYR A 273 -8.09 -4.00 10.61
N ASN A 274 -7.29 -3.14 11.24
CA ASN A 274 -6.24 -2.38 10.58
C ASN A 274 -5.08 -2.12 11.54
N PRO A 275 -3.96 -2.84 11.37
CA PRO A 275 -2.78 -2.66 12.21
C PRO A 275 -1.87 -1.52 11.75
N PHE A 276 -2.24 -0.76 10.74
CA PHE A 276 -1.39 0.27 10.16
C PHE A 276 -1.79 1.63 10.74
N ALA A 277 -0.94 2.14 11.63
CA ALA A 277 -1.07 3.50 12.12
C ALA A 277 -0.70 4.47 10.99
N VAL A 278 -1.41 5.60 10.89
CA VAL A 278 -1.16 6.64 9.88
C VAL A 278 -1.37 8.04 10.44
N GLN A 279 -0.53 8.98 10.00
CA GLN A 279 -0.70 10.43 10.18
C GLN A 279 -0.42 11.18 8.89
N VAL A 280 -1.27 12.15 8.55
CA VAL A 280 -1.23 12.88 7.27
C VAL A 280 -0.90 14.34 7.47
N PHE A 281 0.02 14.90 6.69
CA PHE A 281 0.35 16.33 6.68
C PHE A 281 0.21 16.90 5.29
N CYS A 282 -0.74 17.84 5.11
CA CYS A 282 -1.06 18.43 3.80
C CYS A 282 -1.07 19.98 3.75
N HIS A 283 -0.50 20.65 4.75
CA HIS A 283 -0.43 22.12 4.78
C HIS A 283 1.02 22.58 4.73
N GLU A 284 1.25 23.70 4.05
CA GLU A 284 2.56 24.37 4.01
C GLU A 284 2.91 24.94 5.38
N GLY A 285 4.14 24.75 5.83
CA GLY A 285 4.59 25.21 7.13
C GLY A 285 5.60 24.29 7.79
N GLN A 286 5.79 24.49 9.09
CA GLN A 286 6.64 23.65 9.92
C GLN A 286 5.79 22.93 10.97
N GLU A 287 6.00 21.64 11.11
CA GLU A 287 5.29 20.78 12.07
C GLU A 287 6.28 19.89 12.80
N ARG A 288 5.88 19.33 13.94
CA ARG A 288 6.67 18.31 14.66
C ARG A 288 5.98 16.96 14.58
N TYR A 289 6.67 16.00 14.00
CA TYR A 289 6.25 14.61 14.00
C TYR A 289 6.91 13.85 15.15
N HIS A 290 6.10 13.04 15.83
CA HIS A 290 6.56 12.07 16.82
C HIS A 290 6.14 10.67 16.32
N PRO A 291 6.98 9.64 16.48
CA PRO A 291 6.63 8.28 16.08
C PRO A 291 5.28 7.84 16.65
N LEU A 292 4.39 7.37 15.77
CA LEU A 292 3.04 6.91 16.15
C LEU A 292 3.06 5.70 17.09
N ILE A 293 4.07 4.84 16.93
CA ILE A 293 4.28 3.63 17.71
C ILE A 293 5.67 3.72 18.33
N LYS A 294 5.72 3.53 19.65
CA LYS A 294 6.97 3.56 20.41
C LYS A 294 7.85 2.37 20.01
N ASP A 295 9.17 2.58 19.97
CA ASP A 295 10.15 1.53 19.66
C ASP A 295 9.86 0.82 18.32
N SER A 296 9.43 1.60 17.33
CA SER A 296 9.13 1.14 15.99
C SER A 296 9.65 2.12 14.94
N PHE A 297 9.92 1.63 13.75
CA PHE A 297 10.23 2.46 12.59
C PHE A 297 8.98 3.18 12.07
N THR A 298 9.19 4.21 11.24
CA THR A 298 8.12 4.85 10.48
C THR A 298 8.48 4.85 8.99
N ILE A 299 7.50 4.62 8.12
CA ILE A 299 7.63 4.86 6.69
C ILE A 299 6.95 6.19 6.37
N VAL A 300 7.62 7.05 5.63
CA VAL A 300 7.02 8.27 5.08
C VAL A 300 6.95 8.18 3.55
N THR A 301 5.87 8.68 2.97
CA THR A 301 5.72 8.86 1.53
C THR A 301 5.16 10.24 1.22
N VAL A 302 5.66 10.88 0.16
CA VAL A 302 5.26 12.23 -0.29
C VAL A 302 4.59 12.09 -1.65
N TRP A 303 3.34 12.54 -1.80
CA TRP A 303 2.62 12.47 -3.08
C TRP A 303 2.29 13.83 -3.71
N SER A 304 2.65 14.91 -3.04
CA SER A 304 2.51 16.27 -3.58
C SER A 304 3.48 17.22 -2.89
N GLY A 305 4.01 18.20 -3.62
CA GLY A 305 4.94 19.21 -3.11
C GLY A 305 6.26 18.62 -2.62
N LYS A 306 6.82 19.25 -1.57
CA LYS A 306 8.12 18.92 -0.99
C LYS A 306 8.03 18.80 0.53
N LEU A 307 8.79 17.86 1.08
CA LEU A 307 8.97 17.65 2.51
C LEU A 307 10.46 17.66 2.83
N VAL A 308 10.85 18.40 3.87
CA VAL A 308 12.18 18.28 4.48
C VAL A 308 12.00 17.70 5.87
N LEU A 309 12.72 16.61 6.14
CA LEU A 309 12.81 15.99 7.45
C LEU A 309 14.11 16.42 8.11
N THR A 310 14.02 16.96 9.32
CA THR A 310 15.20 17.39 10.08
C THR A 310 15.16 16.80 11.49
N SER A 311 16.30 16.28 11.92
CA SER A 311 16.58 15.87 13.30
C SER A 311 17.89 16.52 13.76
N ASP A 312 18.29 16.26 15.01
CA ASP A 312 19.51 16.82 15.59
C ASP A 312 20.80 16.41 14.84
N CYS A 313 20.79 15.27 14.14
CA CYS A 313 21.99 14.71 13.50
C CYS A 313 21.81 14.27 12.04
N ASP A 314 20.61 14.43 11.47
CA ASP A 314 20.30 14.00 10.12
C ASP A 314 19.25 14.91 9.47
N ASN A 315 19.31 15.05 8.15
CA ASN A 315 18.40 15.87 7.37
C ASN A 315 18.29 15.36 5.93
N ILE A 316 17.06 15.11 5.46
CA ILE A 316 16.79 14.76 4.06
C ILE A 316 15.70 15.64 3.46
N ALA A 317 15.84 15.93 2.18
CA ALA A 317 14.79 16.55 1.38
C ALA A 317 14.15 15.51 0.45
N MET A 318 12.83 15.56 0.40
CA MET A 318 11.97 14.68 -0.38
C MET A 318 11.00 15.51 -1.21
N CYS A 319 10.74 15.12 -2.46
CA CYS A 319 9.65 15.63 -3.28
C CYS A 319 8.59 14.56 -3.53
N ALA A 320 7.48 14.94 -4.17
CA ALA A 320 6.45 13.98 -4.52
C ALA A 320 7.00 12.83 -5.37
N GLY A 321 6.59 11.61 -5.02
CA GLY A 321 7.12 10.39 -5.61
C GLY A 321 8.31 9.82 -4.85
N GLU A 322 8.72 10.40 -3.73
CA GLU A 322 9.75 9.84 -2.86
C GLU A 322 9.16 9.29 -1.57
N SER A 323 9.78 8.22 -1.09
CA SER A 323 9.47 7.57 0.17
C SER A 323 10.76 7.31 0.95
N ALA A 324 10.66 7.29 2.28
CA ALA A 324 11.80 7.07 3.16
C ALA A 324 11.39 6.26 4.39
N LEU A 325 12.39 5.61 4.99
CA LEU A 325 12.26 4.98 6.30
C LEU A 325 12.91 5.89 7.35
N ILE A 326 12.20 6.11 8.45
CA ILE A 326 12.66 6.80 9.64
C ILE A 326 12.95 5.75 10.70
N SER A 327 14.19 5.71 11.18
CA SER A 327 14.65 4.77 12.20
C SER A 327 13.93 4.99 13.53
N SER A 328 13.69 3.89 14.26
CA SER A 328 13.11 3.90 15.60
C SER A 328 13.85 4.74 16.64
N ASP A 329 15.11 5.08 16.40
CA ASP A 329 15.88 5.99 17.25
C ASP A 329 15.36 7.42 17.23
N SER A 330 14.72 7.83 16.14
CA SER A 330 14.24 9.19 15.96
C SER A 330 12.99 9.41 16.82
N GLN A 331 13.14 10.16 17.91
CA GLN A 331 12.04 10.45 18.85
C GLN A 331 11.18 11.65 18.44
N GLU A 332 11.76 12.57 17.66
CA GLU A 332 11.10 13.74 17.11
C GLU A 332 11.73 14.07 15.75
N VAL A 333 10.90 14.50 14.81
CA VAL A 333 11.31 15.00 13.49
C VAL A 333 10.63 16.33 13.22
N LEU A 334 11.42 17.36 12.93
CA LEU A 334 10.90 18.61 12.38
C LEU A 334 10.56 18.40 10.91
N LEU A 335 9.30 18.64 10.57
CA LEU A 335 8.80 18.64 9.20
C LEU A 335 8.82 20.06 8.67
N THR A 336 9.37 20.28 7.48
CA THR A 336 9.15 21.51 6.72
C THR A 336 8.46 21.15 5.41
N LEU A 337 7.16 21.45 5.33
CA LEU A 337 6.30 21.19 4.19
C LEU A 337 6.26 22.41 3.29
N LEU A 338 6.62 22.23 2.03
CA LEU A 338 6.78 23.31 1.06
C LEU A 338 6.01 23.01 -0.22
N LYS A 339 5.39 24.04 -0.80
CA LYS A 339 4.82 23.92 -2.14
C LYS A 339 5.90 23.69 -3.19
N GLN A 340 5.53 23.03 -4.27
CA GLN A 340 6.36 22.92 -5.46
C GLN A 340 5.55 23.29 -6.70
N GLY A 341 5.75 24.51 -7.20
CA GLY A 341 4.82 25.11 -8.16
C GLY A 341 3.45 25.33 -7.51
N ASP A 342 2.40 24.85 -8.15
CA ASP A 342 1.01 24.94 -7.65
C ASP A 342 0.61 23.79 -6.71
N ASP A 343 1.51 22.83 -6.50
CA ASP A 343 1.22 21.64 -5.70
C ASP A 343 1.40 21.94 -4.21
N ASN A 344 0.31 21.84 -3.44
CA ASN A 344 0.36 21.86 -1.98
C ASN A 344 1.13 20.62 -1.48
N PRO A 345 1.99 20.76 -0.45
CA PRO A 345 2.71 19.61 0.09
C PRO A 345 1.74 18.62 0.71
N CYS A 346 1.93 17.33 0.45
CA CYS A 346 1.21 16.25 1.11
C CYS A 346 2.11 15.05 1.35
N ALA A 347 2.14 14.59 2.59
CA ALA A 347 2.87 13.41 3.03
C ALA A 347 2.08 12.62 4.08
N ALA A 348 2.40 11.33 4.21
CA ALA A 348 1.81 10.45 5.19
C ALA A 348 2.89 9.59 5.82
N PHE A 349 2.75 9.40 7.12
CA PHE A 349 3.64 8.62 7.97
C PHE A 349 2.88 7.38 8.40
N PHE A 350 3.44 6.20 8.13
CA PHE A 350 2.87 4.91 8.43
C PHE A 350 3.75 4.17 9.44
N ALA A 351 3.12 3.48 10.39
CA ALA A 351 3.80 2.56 11.30
C ALA A 351 2.96 1.30 11.48
N LEU A 352 3.60 0.18 11.81
CA LEU A 352 2.89 -1.03 12.18
C LEU A 352 2.59 -1.00 13.69
N ASN A 353 1.31 -1.05 14.05
CA ASN A 353 0.85 -1.25 15.41
C ASN A 353 0.62 -2.74 15.67
N GLU A 354 1.59 -3.38 16.31
CA GLU A 354 1.53 -4.80 16.62
C GLU A 354 0.54 -5.17 17.72
N GLU A 355 0.11 -4.22 18.55
CA GLU A 355 -0.81 -4.48 19.66
C GLU A 355 -2.22 -4.84 19.17
N VAL A 356 -2.55 -4.50 17.92
CA VAL A 356 -3.86 -4.74 17.31
C VAL A 356 -3.81 -5.70 16.11
N LEU A 357 -2.66 -6.33 15.86
CA LEU A 357 -2.39 -7.21 14.72
C LEU A 357 -3.00 -8.61 14.84
#